data_AF-A0A351TT18-F1
#
_entry.id   AF-A0A351TT18-F1
#
_cell.length_a   1.000
_cell.length_b   1.000
_cell.length_c   1.000
_cell.angle_alpha   90.00
_cell.angle_beta   90.00
_cell.angle_gamma   90.00
#
_symmetry.space_group_name_H-M   'P 1'
#
loop_
_entity.id
_entity.type
_entity.pdbx_description
1 polymer ?
#
loop_
_entity_poly.entity_id
_entity_poly.type
_entity_poly.pdbx_seq_one_letter_code
_entity_poly.pdbx_strand_id
1 'polypeptide(L)'
;QEFWLEPGQTPADVKDGYKKILVNPYVATGITVVLGILLGMTGYGKIWGLFGSANQLLAGLGLLAVATWLGNIGKNNKMFLFPMAFMNVVTICSLALTIKNQVGMIVAGGADWGPYAQTILAVLLIVLAVLLVIEGVQTLFGKKKTA
;
A
#
# COMPACT_ATOMS: atom_id res chain seq x y z
N GLN A 1 6.56 4.33 -26.46
CA GLN A 1 7.09 5.50 -27.17
C GLN A 1 7.78 6.36 -26.11
N GLU A 2 9.11 6.43 -26.13
CA GLU A 2 9.87 7.32 -25.24
C GLU A 2 9.36 8.75 -25.47
N PHE A 3 9.02 9.47 -24.40
CA PHE A 3 8.33 10.78 -24.43
C PHE A 3 9.08 11.89 -25.21
N TRP A 4 10.34 11.63 -25.58
CA TRP A 4 11.26 12.59 -26.18
C TRP A 4 11.71 12.23 -27.61
N LEU A 5 11.16 11.17 -28.21
CA LEU A 5 11.46 10.73 -29.57
C LEU A 5 10.29 11.05 -30.52
N GLU A 6 10.63 11.53 -31.72
CA GLU A 6 9.67 11.68 -32.82
C GLU A 6 9.22 10.28 -33.33
N PRO A 7 8.01 10.16 -33.92
CA PRO A 7 7.48 8.87 -34.35
C PRO A 7 8.43 8.17 -35.32
N GLY A 8 8.97 7.02 -34.93
CA GLY A 8 9.85 6.18 -35.76
C GLY A 8 11.35 6.32 -35.52
N GLN A 9 11.81 7.16 -34.59
CA GLN A 9 13.24 7.24 -34.24
C GLN A 9 13.63 6.25 -33.14
N THR A 10 14.78 5.60 -33.32
CA THR A 10 15.42 4.78 -32.30
C THR A 10 16.42 5.63 -31.48
N PRO A 11 16.74 5.26 -30.22
CA PRO A 11 17.73 5.97 -29.39
C PRO A 11 19.11 6.17 -30.04
N ALA A 12 19.42 5.38 -31.08
CA ALA A 12 20.64 5.47 -31.87
C ALA A 12 20.66 6.61 -32.93
N ASP A 13 19.49 7.18 -33.27
CA ASP A 13 19.35 8.18 -34.34
C ASP A 13 19.51 9.63 -33.84
N VAL A 14 19.51 9.85 -32.52
CA VAL A 14 19.68 11.16 -31.90
C VAL A 14 21.16 11.52 -31.82
N LYS A 15 21.69 12.14 -32.88
CA LYS A 15 23.14 12.39 -33.01
C LYS A 15 23.65 13.67 -32.35
N ASP A 16 22.82 14.71 -32.15
CA ASP A 16 23.26 15.99 -31.56
C ASP A 16 22.28 16.61 -30.53
N GLY A 17 22.85 17.25 -29.50
CA GLY A 17 22.16 18.10 -28.53
C GLY A 17 21.85 17.47 -27.16
N TYR A 18 21.18 18.25 -26.29
CA TYR A 18 20.76 17.85 -24.94
C TYR A 18 19.88 16.59 -24.93
N LYS A 19 19.21 16.28 -26.05
CA LYS A 19 18.38 15.07 -26.24
C LYS A 19 19.21 13.78 -26.20
N LYS A 20 20.46 13.76 -26.70
CA LYS A 20 21.32 12.56 -26.66
C LYS A 20 21.75 12.19 -25.25
N ILE A 21 21.94 13.20 -24.39
CA ILE A 21 22.28 13.02 -22.98
C ILE A 21 21.07 12.50 -22.21
N LEU A 22 19.87 13.04 -22.48
CA LEU A 22 18.64 12.63 -21.81
C LEU A 22 18.09 11.25 -22.28
N VAL A 23 18.36 10.85 -23.52
CA VAL A 23 17.92 9.55 -24.10
C VAL A 23 18.90 8.41 -23.80
N ASN A 24 20.10 8.70 -23.31
CA ASN A 24 21.04 7.66 -22.90
C ASN A 24 20.49 6.92 -21.65
N PRO A 25 20.20 5.61 -21.72
CA PRO A 25 19.57 4.87 -20.64
C PRO A 25 20.34 4.92 -19.32
N TYR A 26 21.67 5.07 -19.35
CA TYR A 26 22.48 5.23 -18.13
C TYR A 26 22.30 6.60 -17.49
N VAL A 27 22.17 7.65 -18.30
CA VAL A 27 21.95 9.03 -17.81
C VAL A 27 20.49 9.21 -17.39
N ALA A 28 19.54 8.70 -18.16
CA ALA A 28 18.12 8.67 -17.79
C ALA A 28 17.91 7.92 -16.47
N THR A 29 18.54 6.76 -16.31
CA THR A 29 18.52 5.98 -15.05
C THR A 29 19.22 6.74 -13.92
N GLY A 30 20.36 7.38 -14.18
CA GLY A 30 21.05 8.21 -13.19
C GLY A 30 20.18 9.36 -12.69
N ILE A 31 19.52 10.07 -13.60
CA ILE A 31 18.62 11.18 -13.28
C ILE A 31 17.41 10.68 -12.48
N THR A 32 16.78 9.57 -12.88
CA THR A 32 15.62 9.02 -12.16
C THR A 32 16.00 8.49 -10.78
N VAL A 33 17.17 7.86 -10.63
CA VAL A 33 17.68 7.41 -9.32
C VAL A 33 18.01 8.61 -8.43
N VAL A 34 18.69 9.64 -8.94
CA VAL A 34 19.04 10.83 -8.14
C VAL A 34 17.79 11.61 -7.72
N LEU A 35 16.84 11.82 -8.64
CA LEU A 35 15.54 12.43 -8.33
C LEU A 35 14.75 11.55 -7.34
N GLY A 36 14.77 10.23 -7.52
CA GLY A 36 14.11 9.28 -6.62
C GLY A 36 14.70 9.31 -5.20
N ILE A 37 16.02 9.42 -5.07
CA ILE A 37 16.70 9.55 -3.78
C ILE A 37 16.39 10.90 -3.13
N LEU A 38 16.46 12.00 -3.90
CA LEU A 38 16.13 13.35 -3.40
C LEU A 38 14.68 13.44 -2.91
N LEU A 39 13.73 12.85 -3.64
CA LEU A 39 12.33 12.72 -3.22
C LEU A 39 12.19 11.77 -2.03
N GLY A 40 12.98 10.70 -1.99
CA GLY A 40 13.05 9.73 -0.90
C GLY A 40 13.45 10.37 0.44
N MET A 41 14.47 11.23 0.40
CA MET A 41 15.05 11.90 1.57
C MET A 41 14.16 13.01 2.14
N THR A 42 13.25 13.58 1.35
CA THR A 42 12.47 14.78 1.72
C THR A 42 11.08 14.49 2.29
N GLY A 43 10.66 13.23 2.39
CA GLY A 43 9.39 12.88 3.05
C GLY A 43 8.80 11.52 2.71
N TYR A 44 9.33 10.83 1.70
CA TYR A 44 8.79 9.54 1.25
C TYR A 44 8.86 8.45 2.33
N GLY A 45 9.91 8.47 3.17
CA GLY A 45 10.03 7.55 4.30
C GLY A 45 8.85 7.60 5.29
N LYS A 46 8.18 8.75 5.42
CA LYS A 46 6.99 8.92 6.28
C LYS A 46 5.77 8.20 5.69
N ILE A 47 5.65 8.14 4.37
CA ILE A 47 4.52 7.48 3.66
C ILE A 47 4.80 5.98 3.48
N TRP A 48 6.08 5.58 3.35
CA TRP A 48 6.46 4.19 3.08
C TRP A 48 5.94 3.19 4.12
N GLY A 49 6.02 3.53 5.41
CA GLY A 49 5.49 2.67 6.47
C GLY A 49 3.98 2.42 6.36
N LEU A 50 3.24 3.38 5.81
CA LEU A 50 1.80 3.28 5.62
C LEU A 50 1.43 2.32 4.47
N PHE A 51 2.20 2.31 3.38
CA PHE A 51 2.02 1.34 2.28
C PHE A 51 2.12 -0.11 2.78
N GLY A 52 3.00 -0.38 3.74
CA GLY A 52 3.10 -1.70 4.37
C GLY A 52 1.79 -2.14 5.02
N SER A 53 1.17 -1.27 5.83
CA SER A 53 -0.12 -1.56 6.47
C SER A 53 -1.29 -1.65 5.48
N ALA A 54 -1.32 -0.81 4.44
CA ALA A 54 -2.34 -0.87 3.40
C ALA A 54 -2.28 -2.19 2.60
N ASN A 55 -1.06 -2.68 2.32
CA ASN A 55 -0.85 -3.96 1.64
C ASN A 55 -1.30 -5.15 2.50
N GLN A 56 -1.11 -5.09 3.81
CA GLN A 56 -1.66 -6.10 4.73
C GLN A 56 -3.19 -6.08 4.71
N LEU A 57 -3.81 -4.91 4.62
CA LEU A 57 -5.26 -4.76 4.50
C LEU A 57 -5.81 -5.39 3.20
N LEU A 58 -5.14 -5.15 2.06
CA LEU A 58 -5.45 -5.77 0.76
C LEU A 58 -5.30 -7.30 0.79
N ALA A 59 -4.25 -7.80 1.42
CA ALA A 59 -4.05 -9.23 1.61
C ALA A 59 -5.16 -9.84 2.50
N GLY A 60 -5.63 -9.12 3.53
CA GLY A 60 -6.78 -9.50 4.33
C GLY A 60 -8.07 -9.64 3.51
N LEU A 61 -8.36 -8.69 2.63
CA LEU A 61 -9.49 -8.76 1.69
C LEU A 61 -9.37 -9.95 0.73
N GLY A 62 -8.18 -10.22 0.19
CA GLY A 62 -7.94 -11.38 -0.68
C GLY A 62 -8.20 -12.71 0.04
N LEU A 63 -7.70 -12.85 1.27
CA LEU A 63 -7.94 -14.03 2.11
C LEU A 63 -9.43 -14.21 2.45
N LEU A 64 -10.15 -13.12 2.69
CA LEU A 64 -11.60 -13.12 2.93
C LEU A 64 -12.36 -13.58 1.69
N ALA A 65 -12.01 -13.10 0.50
CA ALA A 65 -12.60 -13.55 -0.75
C ALA A 65 -12.37 -15.06 -1.00
N VAL A 66 -11.15 -15.55 -0.74
CA VAL A 66 -10.83 -16.98 -0.87
C VAL A 66 -11.56 -17.83 0.16
N ALA A 67 -11.63 -17.38 1.42
CA ALA A 67 -12.35 -18.09 2.47
C ALA A 67 -13.85 -18.15 2.19
N THR A 68 -14.48 -17.06 1.75
CA THR A 68 -15.91 -17.06 1.41
C THR A 68 -16.21 -17.96 0.21
N TRP A 69 -15.31 -18.03 -0.77
CA TRP A 69 -15.38 -18.97 -1.89
C TRP A 69 -15.23 -20.45 -1.44
N LEU A 70 -14.23 -20.76 -0.62
CA LEU A 70 -14.03 -22.12 -0.09
C LEU A 70 -15.19 -22.58 0.80
N GLY A 71 -15.76 -21.65 1.59
CA GLY A 71 -16.96 -21.90 2.38
C GLY A 71 -18.18 -22.21 1.51
N ASN A 72 -18.30 -21.57 0.34
CA ASN A 72 -19.35 -21.86 -0.63
C ASN A 72 -19.22 -23.25 -1.29
N ILE A 73 -17.99 -23.77 -1.41
CA ILE A 73 -17.71 -25.10 -1.98
C ILE A 73 -17.77 -26.20 -0.89
N GLY A 74 -18.08 -25.85 0.36
CA GLY A 74 -18.26 -26.82 1.46
C GLY A 74 -16.96 -27.46 1.96
N LYS A 75 -15.79 -26.90 1.61
CA LYS A 75 -14.49 -27.37 2.10
C LYS A 75 -14.17 -26.76 3.47
N ASN A 76 -13.41 -27.49 4.27
CA ASN A 76 -13.08 -27.12 5.65
C ASN A 76 -12.26 -25.82 5.69
N ASN A 77 -12.89 -24.73 6.15
CA ASN A 77 -12.34 -23.37 6.08
C ASN A 77 -11.41 -22.99 7.25
N LYS A 78 -11.22 -23.90 8.21
CA LYS A 78 -10.44 -23.65 9.43
C LYS A 78 -8.97 -23.29 9.16
N MET A 79 -8.39 -23.81 8.07
CA MET A 79 -7.00 -23.54 7.69
C MET A 79 -6.79 -22.10 7.18
N PHE A 80 -7.84 -21.43 6.68
CA PHE A 80 -7.79 -20.04 6.19
C PHE A 80 -8.27 -19.03 7.22
N LEU A 81 -9.26 -19.40 8.04
CA LEU A 81 -9.80 -18.56 9.10
C LEU A 81 -8.76 -18.20 10.16
N PHE A 82 -7.86 -19.13 10.51
CA PHE A 82 -6.84 -18.89 11.53
C PHE A 82 -5.80 -17.84 11.08
N PRO A 83 -5.14 -17.98 9.91
CA PRO A 83 -4.28 -16.93 9.36
C PRO A 83 -4.99 -15.59 9.18
N MET A 84 -6.25 -15.60 8.72
CA MET A 84 -7.03 -14.38 8.51
C MET A 84 -7.32 -13.64 9.83
N ALA A 85 -7.72 -14.36 10.87
CA ALA A 85 -7.99 -13.76 12.19
C ALA A 85 -6.71 -13.18 12.80
N PHE A 86 -5.61 -13.94 12.76
CA PHE A 86 -4.31 -13.47 13.24
C PHE A 86 -3.84 -12.22 12.49
N MET A 87 -3.90 -12.25 11.16
CA MET A 87 -3.49 -11.13 10.32
C MET A 87 -4.31 -9.86 10.57
N ASN A 88 -5.64 -9.99 10.75
CA ASN A 88 -6.50 -8.86 11.09
C ASN A 88 -6.15 -8.27 12.47
N VAL A 89 -5.92 -9.11 13.48
CA VAL A 89 -5.50 -8.65 14.82
C VAL A 89 -4.16 -7.91 14.73
N VAL A 90 -3.17 -8.49 14.06
CA VAL A 90 -1.85 -7.86 13.88
C VAL A 90 -1.95 -6.54 13.12
N THR A 91 -2.80 -6.46 12.08
CA THR A 91 -3.01 -5.24 11.29
C THR A 91 -3.66 -4.14 12.14
N ILE A 92 -4.71 -4.46 12.90
CA ILE A 92 -5.37 -3.51 13.80
C ILE A 92 -4.41 -3.03 14.90
N CYS A 93 -3.66 -3.94 15.52
CA CYS A 93 -2.66 -3.59 16.53
C CYS A 93 -1.55 -2.70 15.93
N SER A 94 -1.04 -3.02 14.75
CA SER A 94 0.00 -2.25 14.06
C SER A 94 -0.46 -0.84 13.73
N LEU A 95 -1.69 -0.69 13.21
CA LEU A 95 -2.27 0.61 12.91
C LEU A 95 -2.53 1.43 14.18
N ALA A 96 -3.03 0.81 15.26
CA ALA A 96 -3.25 1.49 16.54
C ALA A 96 -1.95 2.02 17.17
N LEU A 97 -0.87 1.22 17.13
CA LEU A 97 0.47 1.64 17.55
C LEU A 97 1.00 2.79 16.68
N THR A 98 0.77 2.73 15.37
CA THR A 98 1.16 3.79 14.44
C THR A 98 0.47 5.10 14.78
N ILE A 99 -0.85 5.09 15.01
CA ILE A 99 -1.59 6.28 15.43
C ILE A 99 -1.08 6.82 16.76
N LYS A 100 -0.90 5.96 17.77
CA LYS A 100 -0.40 6.40 19.09
C LYS A 100 0.96 7.09 18.97
N ASN A 101 1.87 6.52 18.20
CA ASN A 101 3.22 7.07 18.00
C ASN A 101 3.17 8.39 17.22
N GLN A 102 2.37 8.48 16.16
CA GLN A 102 2.26 9.70 15.34
C GLN A 102 1.54 10.83 16.09
N VAL A 103 0.45 10.53 16.80
CA VAL A 103 -0.25 11.50 17.66
C VAL A 103 0.66 11.98 18.79
N GLY A 104 1.46 11.10 19.39
CA GLY A 104 2.47 11.47 20.39
C GLY A 104 3.50 12.48 19.84
N MET A 105 3.97 12.29 18.60
CA MET A 105 4.86 13.25 17.94
C MET A 105 4.19 14.58 17.59
N ILE A 106 2.90 14.55 17.21
CA ILE A 106 2.10 15.75 16.94
C ILE A 106 1.89 16.58 18.21
N VAL A 107 1.53 15.93 19.32
CA VAL A 107 1.28 16.60 20.61
C VAL A 107 2.57 17.15 21.23
N ALA A 108 3.73 16.52 20.95
CA ALA A 108 5.03 17.00 21.38
C ALA A 108 5.50 18.30 20.67
N GLY A 109 4.71 18.83 19.73
CA GLY A 109 4.93 20.16 19.13
C GLY A 109 6.02 20.23 18.05
N GLY A 110 6.62 19.09 17.67
CA GLY A 110 7.67 19.01 16.65
C GLY A 110 7.23 18.43 15.31
N ALA A 111 5.93 18.33 15.04
CA ALA A 111 5.42 17.63 13.86
C ALA A 111 5.34 18.52 12.61
N ASP A 112 6.11 18.15 11.59
CA ASP A 112 5.89 18.59 10.19
C ASP A 112 4.56 18.06 9.63
N TRP A 113 4.25 18.41 8.38
CA TRP A 113 3.07 17.92 7.63
C TRP A 113 2.96 16.38 7.51
N GLY A 114 4.08 15.65 7.58
CA GLY A 114 4.13 14.19 7.38
C GLY A 114 3.38 13.37 8.43
N PRO A 115 3.64 13.55 9.75
CA PRO A 115 2.86 12.93 10.82
C PRO A 115 1.34 13.15 10.72
N TYR A 116 0.89 14.34 10.30
CA TYR A 116 -0.53 14.63 10.11
C TYR A 116 -1.12 13.79 8.97
N ALA A 117 -0.48 13.76 7.80
CA ALA A 117 -0.92 12.93 6.68
C ALA A 117 -0.95 11.43 7.03
N GLN A 118 0.09 10.94 7.72
CA GLN A 118 0.17 9.55 8.15
C GLN A 118 -0.92 9.19 9.17
N THR A 119 -1.23 10.09 10.10
CA THR A 119 -2.29 9.87 11.10
C THR A 119 -3.66 9.82 10.45
N ILE A 120 -3.98 10.77 9.56
CA ILE A 120 -5.28 10.82 8.86
C ILE A 120 -5.49 9.55 8.03
N LEU A 121 -4.47 9.15 7.25
CA LEU A 121 -4.57 7.94 6.44
C LEU A 121 -4.59 6.67 7.29
N ALA A 122 -3.84 6.60 8.39
CA ALA A 122 -3.90 5.45 9.30
C ALA A 122 -5.28 5.31 9.96
N VAL A 123 -5.93 6.41 10.34
CA VAL A 123 -7.31 6.40 10.86
C VAL A 123 -8.27 5.87 9.79
N LEU A 124 -8.18 6.36 8.56
CA LEU A 124 -8.97 5.85 7.42
C LEU A 124 -8.78 4.34 7.22
N LEU A 125 -7.54 3.85 7.25
CA LEU A 125 -7.24 2.43 7.12
C LEU A 125 -7.80 1.61 8.29
N ILE A 126 -7.77 2.10 9.53
CA ILE A 126 -8.42 1.39 10.65
C ILE A 126 -9.91 1.24 10.42
N VAL A 127 -10.60 2.32 10.00
CA VAL A 127 -12.04 2.26 9.73
C VAL A 127 -12.33 1.20 8.66
N LEU A 128 -11.55 1.21 7.56
CA LEU A 128 -11.69 0.20 6.50
C LEU A 128 -11.41 -1.22 7.00
N ALA A 129 -10.37 -1.42 7.82
CA ALA A 129 -10.06 -2.74 8.40
C ALA A 129 -11.20 -3.26 9.28
N VAL A 130 -11.78 -2.40 10.13
CA VAL A 130 -12.90 -2.78 11.00
C VAL A 130 -14.13 -3.15 10.16
N LEU A 131 -14.47 -2.36 9.14
CA LEU A 131 -15.57 -2.68 8.22
C LEU A 131 -15.35 -4.03 7.53
N LEU A 132 -14.13 -4.28 7.04
CA LEU A 132 -13.78 -5.53 6.39
C LEU A 132 -13.87 -6.74 7.33
N VAL A 133 -13.43 -6.58 8.58
CA VAL A 133 -13.57 -7.64 9.59
C VAL A 133 -15.04 -7.93 9.85
N ILE A 134 -15.88 -6.90 9.96
CA ILE A 134 -17.33 -7.07 10.16
C ILE A 134 -17.94 -7.80 8.96
N GLU A 135 -17.69 -7.34 7.73
CA GLU A 135 -18.19 -8.00 6.53
C GLU A 135 -17.66 -9.44 6.38
N GLY A 136 -16.40 -9.67 6.74
CA GLY A 136 -15.79 -11.00 6.73
C GLY A 136 -16.47 -11.95 7.70
N VAL A 137 -16.68 -11.52 8.95
CA VAL A 137 -17.36 -12.31 9.96
C VAL A 137 -18.82 -12.54 9.56
N GLN A 138 -19.53 -11.53 9.07
CA GLN A 138 -20.91 -11.67 8.60
C GLN A 138 -21.02 -12.60 7.38
N THR A 139 -20.07 -12.56 6.45
CA THR A 139 -20.13 -13.40 5.25
C THR A 139 -19.74 -14.85 5.57
N LEU A 140 -18.79 -15.07 6.49
CA LEU A 140 -18.31 -16.39 6.88
C LEU A 140 -19.25 -17.10 7.88
N PHE A 141 -19.84 -16.36 8.83
CA PHE A 141 -20.69 -16.92 9.89
C PHE A 141 -22.19 -16.59 9.72
N GLY A 142 -22.53 -15.53 9.00
CA GLY A 142 -23.91 -15.07 8.79
C GLY A 142 -24.66 -15.78 7.66
N LYS A 143 -24.03 -16.70 6.91
CA LYS A 143 -24.76 -17.64 6.03
C LYS A 143 -25.43 -18.76 6.85
N LYS A 144 -26.46 -18.38 7.62
CA LYS A 144 -27.75 -19.07 7.60
C LYS A 144 -28.68 -18.26 6.69
N LYS A 145 -28.50 -18.38 5.38
CA LYS A 145 -29.58 -18.12 4.44
C LYS A 145 -29.51 -19.13 3.32
N THR A 146 -30.43 -20.08 3.45
CA THR A 146 -30.90 -21.04 2.47
C THR A 146 -30.82 -20.53 1.04
N ALA A 147 -30.16 -21.31 0.19
CA ALA A 147 -30.59 -21.58 -1.17
C ALA A 147 -30.26 -23.05 -1.44
#